data_AF-A0AAP3E448-F1
#
_entry.id   AF-A0AAP3E448-F1
#
_cell.length_a   1.000
_cell.length_b   1.000
_cell.length_c   1.000
_cell.angle_alpha   90.00
_cell.angle_beta   90.00
_cell.angle_gamma   90.00
#
_symmetry.space_group_name_H-M   'P 1'
#
loop_
_entity.id
_entity.type
_entity.pdbx_description
1 polymer ?
#
loop_
_entity_poly.entity_id
_entity_poly.type
_entity_poly.pdbx_seq_one_letter_code
_entity_poly.pdbx_strand_id
1 'polypeptide(L)'
;MAKVYLTALNTDVTVPELLETVELTKSTVYDYVDALQDAGLMTETGEKNGATAYTANEFTFTLEVDGAKIEVTSDIVAVLAHQDSAPEIQGFVDQYGIATLAAFIDLAYEQARGDVTTRMIAEQLQISRGSAFDMLEHTHRILEIEDEPETYHPDDLSDSERDELLDRSSQP
;
A
#
# COMPACT_ATOMS: atom_id res chain seq x y z
N MET A 1 3.52 -9.66 -13.76
CA MET A 1 2.98 -8.42 -14.34
C MET A 1 2.92 -7.31 -13.30
N ALA A 2 2.21 -7.49 -12.17
CA ALA A 2 2.10 -6.47 -11.12
C ALA A 2 3.45 -5.90 -10.65
N LYS A 3 4.44 -6.75 -10.34
CA LYS A 3 5.78 -6.29 -9.94
C LYS A 3 6.46 -5.41 -11.00
N VAL A 4 6.29 -5.70 -12.29
CA VAL A 4 6.83 -4.89 -13.40
C VAL A 4 6.15 -3.51 -13.45
N TYR A 5 4.83 -3.48 -13.31
CA TYR A 5 4.06 -2.23 -13.26
C TYR A 5 4.47 -1.36 -12.08
N LEU A 6 4.53 -1.92 -10.87
CA LEU A 6 4.86 -1.18 -9.64
C LEU A 6 6.27 -0.62 -9.65
N THR A 7 7.25 -1.35 -10.18
CA THR A 7 8.63 -0.83 -10.32
C THR A 7 8.69 0.38 -11.27
N ALA A 8 7.76 0.49 -12.23
CA ALA A 8 7.70 1.59 -13.19
C ALA A 8 6.77 2.74 -12.76
N LEU A 9 6.05 2.63 -11.64
CA LEU A 9 4.99 3.56 -11.26
C LEU A 9 5.51 4.95 -10.89
N ASN A 10 6.67 5.01 -10.23
CA ASN A 10 7.26 6.24 -9.70
C ASN A 10 8.60 6.60 -10.36
N THR A 11 9.03 5.86 -11.38
CA THR A 11 10.33 6.08 -12.03
C THR A 11 10.38 5.48 -13.42
N ASP A 12 11.18 6.09 -14.29
CA ASP A 12 11.45 5.58 -15.63
C ASP A 12 12.40 4.39 -15.57
N VAL A 13 11.93 3.26 -16.11
CA VAL A 13 12.64 1.97 -16.08
C VAL A 13 12.91 1.46 -17.48
N THR A 14 14.02 0.76 -17.63
CA THR A 14 14.35 0.00 -18.84
C THR A 14 14.16 -1.49 -18.58
N VAL A 15 13.96 -2.28 -19.63
CA VAL A 15 13.84 -3.74 -19.48
C VAL A 15 15.06 -4.38 -18.78
N PRO A 16 16.32 -3.96 -19.03
CA PRO A 16 17.47 -4.41 -18.25
C PRO A 16 17.35 -4.11 -16.74
N GLU A 17 16.95 -2.90 -16.35
CA GLU A 17 16.76 -2.53 -14.93
C GLU A 17 15.63 -3.35 -14.29
N LEU A 18 14.55 -3.60 -15.04
CA LEU A 18 13.47 -4.50 -14.60
C LEU A 18 14.01 -5.91 -14.33
N LEU A 19 14.82 -6.48 -15.21
CA LEU A 19 15.38 -7.83 -15.03
C LEU A 19 16.29 -7.98 -13.80
N GLU A 20 16.88 -6.88 -13.33
CA GLU A 20 17.65 -6.86 -12.09
C GLU A 20 16.76 -6.82 -10.83
N THR A 21 15.54 -6.30 -10.98
CA THR A 21 14.63 -6.02 -9.86
C THR A 21 13.52 -7.07 -9.72
N VAL A 22 13.05 -7.60 -10.85
CA VAL A 22 12.02 -8.63 -10.91
C VAL A 22 12.65 -9.99 -11.23
N GLU A 23 12.36 -10.99 -10.39
CA GLU A 23 12.85 -12.36 -10.55
C GLU A 23 12.06 -13.09 -11.66
N LEU A 24 12.10 -12.56 -12.88
CA LEU A 24 11.38 -13.03 -14.04
C LEU A 24 12.32 -13.27 -15.21
N THR A 25 11.91 -14.12 -16.15
CA THR A 25 12.69 -14.34 -17.37
C THR A 25 12.61 -13.13 -18.29
N LYS A 26 13.64 -12.95 -19.14
CA LYS A 26 13.68 -11.88 -20.15
C LYS A 26 12.42 -11.83 -21.01
N SER A 27 11.99 -12.96 -21.57
CA SER A 27 10.78 -13.00 -22.41
C SER A 27 9.55 -12.59 -21.62
N THR A 28 9.39 -13.07 -20.39
CA THR A 28 8.26 -12.72 -19.53
C THR A 28 8.20 -11.22 -19.21
N VAL A 29 9.34 -10.55 -19.03
CA VAL A 29 9.36 -9.10 -18.80
C VAL A 29 8.91 -8.35 -20.05
N TYR A 30 9.40 -8.72 -21.24
CA TYR A 30 8.93 -8.11 -22.49
C TYR A 30 7.43 -8.35 -22.71
N ASP A 31 6.96 -9.59 -22.51
CA ASP A 31 5.54 -9.92 -22.65
C ASP A 31 4.67 -9.07 -21.71
N TYR A 32 5.14 -8.79 -20.49
CA TYR A 32 4.43 -7.94 -19.54
C TYR A 32 4.49 -6.46 -19.88
N VAL A 33 5.63 -5.95 -20.38
CA VAL A 33 5.73 -4.56 -20.85
C VAL A 33 4.77 -4.34 -22.02
N ASP A 34 4.78 -5.24 -23.01
CA ASP A 34 3.87 -5.17 -24.17
C ASP A 34 2.40 -5.21 -23.71
N ALA A 35 2.04 -6.14 -22.82
CA ALA A 35 0.68 -6.23 -22.30
C ALA A 35 0.26 -4.98 -21.50
N LEU A 36 1.18 -4.34 -20.77
CA LEU A 36 0.91 -3.10 -20.04
C LEU A 36 0.78 -1.91 -20.99
N GLN A 37 1.57 -1.85 -22.07
CA GLN A 37 1.43 -0.82 -23.10
C GLN A 37 0.12 -0.96 -23.87
N ASP A 38 -0.25 -2.18 -24.26
CA ASP A 38 -1.52 -2.48 -24.94
C ASP A 38 -2.73 -2.09 -24.07
N ALA A 39 -2.61 -2.27 -22.75
CA ALA A 39 -3.63 -1.86 -21.79
C ALA A 39 -3.62 -0.35 -21.48
N GLY A 40 -2.67 0.42 -22.02
CA GLY A 40 -2.49 1.84 -21.72
C GLY A 40 -1.97 2.12 -20.30
N LEU A 41 -1.48 1.09 -19.60
CA LEU A 41 -0.94 1.16 -18.25
C LEU A 41 0.56 1.47 -18.23
N MET A 42 1.21 1.51 -19.39
CA MET A 42 2.62 1.85 -19.54
C MET A 42 2.86 2.60 -20.84
N THR A 43 3.77 3.57 -20.82
CA THR A 43 4.15 4.35 -22.00
C THR A 43 5.66 4.45 -22.13
N GLU A 44 6.14 4.52 -23.37
CA GLU A 44 7.56 4.76 -23.68
C GLU A 44 7.87 6.24 -23.44
N THR A 45 8.90 6.53 -22.64
CA THR A 45 9.35 7.89 -22.32
C THR A 45 10.58 8.31 -23.12
N GLY A 46 11.22 7.37 -23.82
CA GLY A 46 12.36 7.62 -24.70
C GLY A 46 13.45 6.56 -24.53
N GLU A 47 14.71 7.00 -24.46
CA GLU A 47 15.87 6.13 -24.30
C GLU A 47 16.67 6.51 -23.04
N LYS A 48 17.03 5.50 -22.25
CA LYS A 48 17.87 5.62 -21.06
C LYS A 48 18.97 4.56 -21.13
N ASN A 49 20.23 4.99 -21.06
CA ASN A 49 21.40 4.10 -21.11
C ASN A 49 21.45 3.14 -22.32
N GLY A 50 20.95 3.58 -23.50
CA GLY A 50 20.96 2.75 -24.71
C GLY A 50 19.83 1.70 -24.78
N ALA A 51 18.85 1.77 -23.88
CA ALA A 51 17.65 0.95 -23.89
C ALA A 51 16.40 1.84 -23.84
N THR A 52 15.30 1.37 -24.44
CA THR A 52 14.00 2.03 -24.33
C THR A 52 13.58 2.13 -22.87
N ALA A 53 13.16 3.33 -22.49
CA ALA A 53 12.65 3.66 -21.16
C ALA A 53 11.12 3.70 -21.16
N TYR A 54 10.54 3.22 -20.07
CA TYR A 54 9.10 3.10 -19.88
C TYR A 54 8.71 3.67 -18.52
N THR A 55 7.51 4.23 -18.45
CA THR A 55 6.88 4.67 -17.21
C THR A 55 5.48 4.07 -17.12
N ALA A 56 5.07 3.65 -15.93
CA ALA A 56 3.71 3.19 -15.72
C ALA A 56 2.77 4.37 -15.51
N ASN A 57 1.56 4.24 -16.06
CA ASN A 57 0.49 5.21 -15.86
C ASN A 57 -0.33 4.79 -14.64
N GLU A 58 -0.59 5.72 -13.73
CA GLU A 58 -1.62 5.52 -12.72
C GLU A 58 -2.96 5.20 -13.41
N PHE A 59 -3.67 4.23 -12.87
CA PHE A 59 -5.00 3.90 -13.34
C PHE A 59 -5.95 3.73 -12.18
N THR A 60 -7.21 4.01 -12.49
CA THR A 60 -8.31 3.75 -11.58
C THR A 60 -9.42 3.08 -12.37
N PHE A 61 -9.89 1.92 -11.93
CA PHE A 61 -11.07 1.28 -12.53
C PHE A 61 -12.10 0.95 -11.46
N THR A 62 -13.38 1.10 -11.82
CA THR A 62 -14.49 0.75 -10.94
C THR A 62 -14.89 -0.70 -11.18
N LEU A 63 -14.73 -1.55 -10.17
CA LEU A 63 -15.26 -2.91 -10.14
C LEU A 63 -16.63 -2.91 -9.50
N GLU A 64 -17.64 -3.47 -10.15
CA GLU A 64 -18.95 -3.71 -9.54
C GLU A 64 -19.08 -5.18 -9.13
N VAL A 65 -19.17 -5.45 -7.82
CA VAL A 65 -19.37 -6.79 -7.25
C VAL A 65 -20.66 -6.79 -6.46
N ASP A 66 -21.63 -7.64 -6.84
CA ASP A 66 -22.94 -7.73 -6.20
C ASP A 66 -23.67 -6.37 -6.04
N GLY A 67 -23.47 -5.47 -7.00
CA GLY A 67 -24.05 -4.11 -7.01
C GLY A 67 -23.28 -3.08 -6.18
N ALA A 68 -22.21 -3.47 -5.49
CA ALA A 68 -21.29 -2.55 -4.84
C ALA A 68 -20.18 -2.13 -5.81
N LYS A 69 -20.00 -0.81 -5.97
CA LYS A 69 -18.91 -0.24 -6.77
C LYS A 69 -17.69 -0.02 -5.88
N ILE A 70 -16.58 -0.63 -6.27
CA ILE A 70 -15.29 -0.52 -5.60
C ILE A 70 -14.34 0.14 -6.58
N GLU A 71 -13.67 1.18 -6.14
CA GLU A 71 -12.60 1.82 -6.91
C GLU A 71 -11.30 1.05 -6.67
N VAL A 72 -10.75 0.48 -7.73
CA VAL A 72 -9.47 -0.24 -7.67
C VAL A 72 -8.37 0.71 -8.15
N THR A 73 -7.50 1.08 -7.22
CA THR A 73 -6.33 1.94 -7.41
C THR A 73 -5.05 1.11 -7.58
N SER A 74 -3.97 1.76 -8.01
CA SER A 74 -2.63 1.17 -8.05
C SER A 74 -2.18 0.62 -6.69
N ASP A 75 -2.56 1.27 -5.60
CA ASP A 75 -2.17 0.88 -4.23
C ASP A 75 -2.81 -0.44 -3.83
N ILE A 76 -4.08 -0.66 -4.18
CA ILE A 76 -4.74 -1.95 -3.96
C ILE A 76 -4.00 -3.05 -4.72
N VAL A 77 -3.60 -2.80 -5.97
CA VAL A 77 -2.81 -3.75 -6.75
C VAL A 77 -1.42 -3.96 -6.14
N ALA A 78 -0.80 -2.91 -5.59
CA ALA A 78 0.49 -2.99 -4.93
C ALA A 78 0.47 -3.90 -3.71
N VAL A 79 -0.55 -3.76 -2.86
CA VAL A 79 -0.74 -4.60 -1.68
C VAL A 79 -1.07 -6.04 -2.10
N LEU A 80 -1.98 -6.23 -3.07
CA LEU A 80 -2.34 -7.57 -3.55
C LEU A 80 -1.17 -8.30 -4.22
N ALA A 81 -0.24 -7.58 -4.88
CA ALA A 81 0.93 -8.19 -5.50
C ALA A 81 1.88 -8.89 -4.49
N HIS A 82 1.73 -8.60 -3.20
CA HIS A 82 2.54 -9.19 -2.13
C HIS A 82 1.90 -10.41 -1.45
N GLN A 83 0.68 -10.83 -1.86
CA GLN A 83 -0.06 -11.95 -1.24
C GLN A 83 0.74 -13.25 -1.16
N ASP A 84 1.57 -13.56 -2.18
CA ASP A 84 2.41 -14.77 -2.19
C ASP A 84 3.54 -14.71 -1.15
N SER A 85 3.99 -13.51 -0.80
CA SER A 85 5.12 -13.26 0.12
C SER A 85 4.72 -12.83 1.53
N ALA A 86 3.46 -12.44 1.72
CA ALA A 86 2.89 -11.96 2.98
C ALA A 86 1.53 -12.65 3.21
N PRO A 87 1.50 -13.84 3.85
CA PRO A 87 0.29 -14.64 4.07
C PRO A 87 -0.83 -13.90 4.81
N GLU A 88 -0.48 -12.90 5.62
CA GLU A 88 -1.39 -12.04 6.36
C GLU A 88 -2.27 -11.21 5.42
N ILE A 89 -1.71 -10.72 4.31
CA ILE A 89 -2.47 -9.99 3.28
C ILE A 89 -3.47 -10.92 2.60
N GLN A 90 -3.04 -12.13 2.25
CA GLN A 90 -3.94 -13.14 1.67
C GLN A 90 -5.06 -13.50 2.65
N GLY A 91 -4.73 -13.79 3.90
CA GLY A 91 -5.69 -14.10 4.95
C GLY A 91 -6.68 -12.96 5.22
N PHE A 92 -6.20 -11.70 5.19
CA PHE A 92 -7.06 -10.53 5.34
C PHE A 92 -8.07 -10.42 4.20
N VAL A 93 -7.63 -10.59 2.95
CA VAL A 93 -8.51 -10.53 1.78
C VAL A 93 -9.50 -11.71 1.77
N ASP A 94 -9.05 -12.91 2.13
CA ASP A 94 -9.92 -14.09 2.21
C ASP A 94 -11.00 -13.93 3.29
N GLN A 95 -10.66 -13.29 4.41
CA GLN A 95 -11.58 -13.09 5.53
C GLN A 95 -12.52 -11.91 5.34
N TYR A 96 -12.03 -10.78 4.85
CA TYR A 96 -12.76 -9.49 4.84
C TYR A 96 -13.07 -8.96 3.44
N GLY A 97 -12.47 -9.53 2.39
CA GLY A 97 -12.68 -9.15 1.00
C GLY A 97 -11.89 -7.92 0.55
N ILE A 98 -11.82 -7.74 -0.78
CA ILE A 98 -11.10 -6.64 -1.43
C ILE A 98 -11.73 -5.27 -1.11
N ALA A 99 -13.05 -5.20 -0.91
CA ALA A 99 -13.72 -3.95 -0.53
C ALA A 99 -13.20 -3.42 0.81
N THR A 100 -13.01 -4.31 1.78
CA THR A 100 -12.45 -3.95 3.09
C THR A 100 -10.98 -3.58 2.98
N LEU A 101 -10.21 -4.23 2.09
CA LEU A 101 -8.82 -3.83 1.81
C LEU A 101 -8.74 -2.42 1.23
N ALA A 102 -9.61 -2.07 0.28
CA ALA A 102 -9.66 -0.73 -0.29
C ALA A 102 -9.90 0.32 0.79
N ALA A 103 -10.93 0.14 1.61
CA ALA A 103 -11.23 1.04 2.72
C ALA A 103 -10.12 1.06 3.80
N PHE A 104 -9.42 -0.05 3.98
CA PHE A 104 -8.27 -0.13 4.89
C PHE A 104 -7.12 0.75 4.42
N ILE A 105 -6.79 0.74 3.13
CA ILE A 105 -5.72 1.56 2.56
C ILE A 105 -6.04 3.05 2.74
N ASP A 106 -7.29 3.47 2.50
CA ASP A 106 -7.72 4.85 2.74
C ASP A 106 -7.51 5.26 4.21
N LEU A 107 -7.94 4.39 5.13
CA LEU A 107 -7.79 4.60 6.57
C LEU A 107 -6.33 4.53 7.03
N ALA A 108 -5.45 3.80 6.35
CA ALA A 108 -4.02 3.79 6.64
C ALA A 108 -3.38 5.15 6.32
N TYR A 109 -3.76 5.78 5.21
CA TYR A 109 -3.35 7.15 4.90
C TYR A 109 -3.91 8.17 5.91
N GLU A 110 -5.16 8.03 6.35
CA GLU A 110 -5.71 8.86 7.43
C GLU A 110 -4.96 8.66 8.75
N GLN A 111 -4.59 7.42 9.07
CA GLN A 111 -3.84 7.11 10.29
C GLN A 111 -2.44 7.69 10.27
N ALA A 112 -1.75 7.63 9.13
CA ALA A 112 -0.44 8.24 8.95
C ALA A 112 -0.45 9.77 9.12
N ARG A 113 -1.60 10.42 8.89
CA ARG A 113 -1.84 11.85 9.16
C ARG A 113 -2.31 12.15 10.60
N GLY A 114 -2.54 11.11 11.40
CA GLY A 114 -3.09 11.22 12.76
C GLY A 114 -4.60 11.48 12.83
N ASP A 115 -5.34 11.36 11.70
CA ASP A 115 -6.79 11.61 11.66
C ASP A 115 -7.61 10.49 12.32
N VAL A 116 -7.09 9.26 12.28
CA VAL A 116 -7.69 8.08 12.89
C VAL A 116 -6.66 7.26 13.63
N THR A 117 -7.07 6.60 14.70
CA THR A 117 -6.21 5.63 15.42
C THR A 117 -6.39 4.22 14.86
N THR A 118 -5.39 3.34 15.03
CA THR A 118 -5.53 1.90 14.70
C THR A 118 -6.77 1.26 15.33
N ARG A 119 -7.15 1.70 16.53
CA ARG A 119 -8.39 1.26 17.19
C ARG A 119 -9.64 1.67 16.41
N MET A 120 -9.71 2.92 15.95
CA MET A 120 -10.82 3.41 15.14
C MET A 120 -10.92 2.66 13.81
N ILE A 121 -9.79 2.34 13.17
CA ILE A 121 -9.78 1.51 11.95
C ILE A 121 -10.42 0.15 12.22
N ALA A 122 -9.99 -0.53 13.29
CA ALA A 122 -10.52 -1.85 13.64
C ALA A 122 -12.03 -1.81 13.90
N GLU A 123 -12.50 -0.78 14.61
CA GLU A 123 -13.92 -0.58 14.91
C GLU A 123 -14.75 -0.25 13.66
N GLN A 124 -14.25 0.64 12.78
CA GLN A 124 -14.94 1.05 11.56
C GLN A 124 -15.07 -0.09 10.53
N LEU A 125 -14.00 -0.86 10.35
CA LEU A 125 -13.98 -1.98 9.40
C LEU A 125 -14.48 -3.29 9.99
N GLN A 126 -14.86 -3.30 11.28
CA GLN A 126 -15.30 -4.49 12.00
C GLN A 126 -14.28 -5.65 11.94
N ILE A 127 -12.99 -5.31 11.95
CA ILE A 127 -11.88 -6.27 11.95
C ILE A 127 -11.28 -6.40 13.35
N SER A 128 -10.47 -7.45 13.56
CA SER A 128 -9.74 -7.58 14.82
C SER A 128 -8.66 -6.51 14.95
N ARG A 129 -8.37 -6.04 16.18
CA ARG A 129 -7.27 -5.10 16.42
C ARG A 129 -5.92 -5.67 15.96
N GLY A 130 -5.69 -6.97 16.12
CA GLY A 130 -4.48 -7.63 15.62
C GLY A 130 -4.37 -7.51 14.11
N SER A 131 -5.45 -7.84 13.38
CA SER A 131 -5.52 -7.68 11.92
C SER A 131 -5.28 -6.23 11.49
N ALA A 132 -5.76 -5.24 12.25
CA ALA A 132 -5.50 -3.84 11.95
C ALA A 132 -4.02 -3.47 12.12
N PHE A 133 -3.36 -3.92 13.19
CA PHE A 133 -1.92 -3.71 13.38
C PHE A 133 -1.09 -4.40 12.30
N ASP A 134 -1.33 -5.68 12.04
CA ASP A 134 -0.59 -6.47 11.06
C ASP A 134 -0.73 -5.85 9.64
N MET A 135 -1.95 -5.45 9.28
CA MET A 135 -2.18 -4.82 7.99
C MET A 135 -1.58 -3.42 7.89
N LEU A 136 -1.59 -2.61 8.95
CA LEU A 136 -0.92 -1.29 8.92
C LEU A 136 0.58 -1.47 8.66
N GLU A 137 1.23 -2.42 9.34
CA GLU A 137 2.66 -2.71 9.12
C GLU A 137 2.95 -3.06 7.64
N HIS A 138 2.15 -3.95 7.05
CA HIS A 138 2.33 -4.31 5.64
C HIS A 138 2.04 -3.16 4.69
N THR A 139 0.97 -2.41 4.94
CA THR A 139 0.50 -1.36 4.04
C THR A 139 1.46 -0.18 4.05
N HIS A 140 1.93 0.26 5.23
CA HIS A 140 2.95 1.31 5.34
C HIS A 140 4.25 0.91 4.64
N ARG A 141 4.70 -0.34 4.82
CA ARG A 141 5.92 -0.82 4.17
C ARG A 141 5.81 -0.92 2.65
N ILE A 142 4.68 -1.42 2.14
CA ILE A 142 4.50 -1.68 0.70
C ILE A 142 4.23 -0.38 -0.05
N LEU A 143 3.40 0.49 0.52
CA LEU A 143 3.00 1.76 -0.09
C LEU A 143 3.89 2.93 0.32
N GLU A 144 4.96 2.65 1.09
CA GLU A 144 5.91 3.65 1.59
C GLU A 144 5.20 4.82 2.29
N ILE A 145 4.16 4.52 3.08
CA ILE A 145 3.40 5.52 3.84
C ILE A 145 4.26 5.96 5.01
N GLU A 146 4.78 7.19 4.93
CA GLU A 146 5.49 7.82 6.02
C GLU A 146 4.50 8.25 7.10
N ASP A 147 4.73 7.85 8.34
CA ASP A 147 4.04 8.43 9.49
C ASP A 147 4.44 9.91 9.59
N GLU A 148 3.47 10.83 9.59
CA GLU A 148 3.74 12.10 10.24
C GLU A 148 4.05 11.77 11.70
N PRO A 149 5.22 12.16 12.23
CA PRO A 149 5.58 11.79 13.57
C PRO A 149 4.47 12.28 14.49
N GLU A 150 3.86 11.34 15.24
CA GLU A 150 2.98 11.68 16.35
C GLU A 150 3.81 12.52 17.32
N THR A 151 3.77 13.83 17.09
CA THR A 151 4.31 14.80 17.99
C THR A 151 3.26 14.83 19.08
N TYR A 152 3.45 13.92 20.04
CA TYR A 152 2.58 13.77 21.19
C TYR A 152 2.38 15.15 21.81
N HIS A 153 1.24 15.77 21.54
CA HIS A 153 0.93 17.04 22.14
C HIS A 153 0.45 16.70 23.56
N PRO A 154 0.98 17.36 24.60
CA PRO A 154 0.56 17.10 25.98
C PRO A 154 -0.93 17.36 26.25
N ASP A 155 -1.67 17.84 25.24
CA ASP A 155 -3.12 18.04 25.24
C ASP A 155 -3.91 16.79 24.78
N ASP A 156 -3.26 15.80 24.17
CA ASP A 156 -3.87 14.52 23.74
C ASP A 156 -3.91 13.46 24.86
N LEU A 157 -3.25 13.75 25.99
CA LEU A 157 -3.33 12.97 27.22
C LEU A 157 -4.65 13.27 27.95
N SER A 158 -5.37 12.23 28.35
CA SER A 158 -6.39 12.41 29.40
C SER A 158 -5.73 12.89 30.70
N ASP A 159 -6.47 13.63 31.54
CA ASP A 159 -5.95 14.10 32.83
C ASP A 159 -5.43 12.94 33.70
N SER A 160 -6.01 11.75 33.57
CA SER A 160 -5.52 10.52 34.22
C SER A 160 -4.18 10.02 33.70
N GLU A 161 -3.91 10.12 32.41
CA GLU A 161 -2.64 9.67 31.81
C GLU A 161 -1.51 10.68 32.05
N ARG A 162 -1.84 11.98 32.16
CA ARG A 162 -0.89 13.02 32.59
C ARG A 162 -0.39 12.76 34.00
N ASP A 163 -1.29 12.44 34.93
CA ASP A 163 -0.93 12.19 36.32
C ASP A 163 -0.06 10.93 36.47
N GLU A 164 -0.30 9.87 35.70
CA GLU A 164 0.55 8.66 35.71
C GLU A 164 1.99 8.92 35.20
N LEU A 165 2.15 9.79 34.20
CA LEU A 165 3.47 10.16 33.68
C LEU A 165 4.26 11.04 34.66
N LEU A 166 3.58 11.94 35.38
CA LEU A 166 4.18 12.78 36.40
C LEU A 166 4.64 11.97 37.63
N ASP A 167 3.85 10.95 38.02
CA ASP A 167 4.21 10.06 39.13
C ASP A 167 5.43 9.19 38.81
N ARG A 168 5.56 8.72 37.55
CA ARG A 168 6.75 7.98 37.08
C ARG A 168 8.02 8.81 37.03
N SER A 169 7.90 10.11 36.74
CA SER A 169 9.05 11.02 36.73
C SER A 169 9.52 11.46 38.12
N SER A 170 8.74 11.13 39.17
CA SER A 170 8.98 11.54 40.56
C SER A 170 9.52 10.43 41.46
N GLN A 171 9.76 9.21 40.93
CA GLN A 171 10.46 8.16 41.66
C GLN A 171 11.97 8.19 41.35
N PRO A 172 12.84 8.45 42.36
CA PRO A 172 14.29 8.40 42.21
C PRO A 172 14.85 6.97 42.11
#